data_AF-A0A2H0C524-F1
#
_entry.id   AF-A0A2H0C524-F1
#
_cell.length_a   1.000
_cell.length_b   1.000
_cell.length_c   1.000
_cell.angle_alpha   90.00
_cell.angle_beta   90.00
_cell.angle_gamma   90.00
#
_symmetry.space_group_name_H-M   'P 1'
#
loop_
_entity.id
_entity.type
_entity.pdbx_description
1 polymer ?
#
loop_
_entity_poly.entity_id
_entity_poly.type
_entity_poly.pdbx_seq_one_letter_code
_entity_poly.pdbx_strand_id
1 'polypeptide(L)' 'KAMPKEMLPIVDKPVIQYVVEEAVNSGIEDVIIVTGYSKRSIEDHFDNPSAELVNNLRAGKKEHML' A
#
# COMPACT_ATOMS: atom_id res chain seq x y z
N LYS A 1 18.63 -10.65 1.73
CA LYS A 1 17.37 -11.44 1.71
C LYS A 1 16.59 -10.98 0.49
N ALA A 2 16.09 -11.90 -0.33
CA ALA A 2 15.38 -11.55 -1.56
C ALA A 2 14.10 -10.78 -1.25
N MET A 3 13.77 -9.80 -2.09
CA MET A 3 12.51 -9.07 -2.05
C MET A 3 11.35 -10.07 -2.23
N PRO A 4 10.26 -9.98 -1.45
CA PRO A 4 9.07 -10.79 -1.70
C PRO A 4 8.58 -10.56 -3.12
N LYS A 5 8.19 -11.63 -3.81
CA LYS A 5 7.69 -11.54 -5.19
C LYS A 5 6.44 -10.65 -5.31
N GLU A 6 5.66 -10.57 -4.25
CA GLU A 6 4.45 -9.73 -4.15
C GLU A 6 4.76 -8.23 -4.15
N MET A 7 5.99 -7.87 -3.76
CA MET A 7 6.49 -6.50 -3.74
C MET A 7 7.26 -6.12 -5.02
N LEU A 8 7.41 -7.04 -5.98
CA LEU A 8 8.07 -6.70 -7.25
C LEU A 8 7.27 -5.60 -7.96
N PRO A 9 7.92 -4.51 -8.39
CA PRO A 9 7.22 -3.44 -9.08
C PRO A 9 6.79 -3.90 -10.48
N ILE A 10 5.53 -3.69 -10.80
CA ILE A 10 5.04 -3.64 -12.19
C ILE A 10 4.87 -2.17 -12.50
N VAL A 11 5.71 -1.65 -13.40
CA VAL A 11 5.82 -0.22 -13.71
C VAL A 11 6.22 0.57 -12.45
N ASP A 12 5.27 1.18 -11.75
CA ASP A 12 5.46 2.11 -10.64
C ASP A 12 4.88 1.60 -9.30
N LYS A 13 4.10 0.51 -9.32
CA LYS A 13 3.43 -0.05 -8.14
C LYS A 13 3.81 -1.52 -7.91
N PRO A 14 3.89 -1.99 -6.66
CA PRO A 14 4.11 -3.40 -6.38
C PRO A 14 2.92 -4.26 -6.82
N VAL A 15 3.17 -5.51 -7.23
CA VAL A 15 2.12 -6.44 -7.72
C VAL A 15 0.92 -6.52 -6.77
N ILE A 16 1.17 -6.61 -5.47
CA ILE A 16 0.11 -6.75 -4.46
C ILE A 16 -0.86 -5.57 -4.44
N GLN A 17 -0.40 -4.37 -4.80
CA GLN A 17 -1.28 -3.20 -4.84
C GLN A 17 -2.33 -3.32 -5.95
N TYR A 18 -1.98 -3.87 -7.11
CA TYR A 18 -2.95 -4.12 -8.18
C TYR A 18 -4.04 -5.10 -7.74
N VAL A 19 -3.66 -6.17 -7.03
CA VAL A 19 -4.62 -7.16 -6.50
C VAL A 19 -5.59 -6.53 -5.51
N VAL A 20 -5.10 -5.67 -4.62
CA VAL A 20 -5.95 -4.93 -3.66
C VAL A 20 -6.86 -3.94 -4.40
N GLU A 21 -6.34 -3.17 -5.35
CA GLU A 21 -7.12 -2.22 -6.15
C GLU A 21 -8.25 -2.94 -6.93
N GLU A 22 -7.98 -4.11 -7.52
CA GLU A 22 -9.00 -4.94 -8.19
C GLU A 22 -10.07 -5.47 -7.23
N ALA A 23 -9.67 -5.93 -6.05
CA ALA A 23 -10.60 -6.40 -5.01
C ALA A 23 -11.53 -5.27 -4.56
N VAL A 24 -10.99 -4.08 -4.30
CA VAL A 24 -11.77 -2.89 -3.94
C VAL A 24 -12.72 -2.48 -5.07
N ASN A 25 -12.24 -2.48 -6.31
CA ASN A 25 -13.07 -2.20 -7.49
C ASN A 25 -14.19 -3.23 -7.70
N SER A 26 -14.05 -4.44 -7.13
CA SER A 26 -15.08 -5.49 -7.13
C SER A 26 -16.08 -5.35 -5.97
N GLY A 27 -15.95 -4.32 -5.14
CA GLY A 27 -16.82 -4.06 -3.99
C GLY A 27 -16.43 -4.80 -2.71
N ILE A 28 -15.18 -5.29 -2.60
CA ILE A 28 -14.67 -5.88 -1.37
C ILE A 28 -14.23 -4.75 -0.43
N GLU A 29 -14.86 -4.67 0.74
CA GLU A 29 -14.58 -3.63 1.75
C GLU A 29 -13.43 -4.03 2.69
N ASP A 30 -13.30 -5.32 3.00
CA ASP A 30 -12.32 -5.85 3.94
C ASP A 30 -11.33 -6.79 3.24
N VAL A 31 -10.03 -6.47 3.33
CA VAL A 31 -8.95 -7.29 2.78
C VAL A 31 -7.99 -7.70 3.90
N ILE A 32 -7.85 -9.01 4.11
CA ILE A 32 -6.94 -9.58 5.10
C ILE A 32 -5.74 -10.18 4.39
N ILE A 33 -4.54 -9.64 4.64
CA ILE A 33 -3.29 -10.15 4.08
C ILE A 33 -2.63 -11.08 5.11
N VAL A 34 -2.50 -12.37 4.76
CA VAL A 34 -1.78 -13.35 5.58
C VAL A 34 -0.31 -13.35 5.18
N THR A 35 0.54 -12.70 5.97
CA THR A 35 2.00 -12.63 5.76
C THR A 35 2.74 -13.60 6.70
N GLY A 36 4.03 -13.84 6.41
CA GLY A 36 4.94 -14.54 7.31
C GLY A 36 6.04 -13.59 7.80
N TYR A 37 6.72 -13.93 8.90
CA TYR A 37 7.72 -13.08 9.58
C TYR A 37 8.78 -12.43 8.65
N SER A 38 9.14 -13.08 7.55
CA SER A 38 10.15 -12.57 6.61
C SER A 38 9.63 -11.54 5.60
N LYS A 39 8.33 -11.19 5.62
CA LYS A 39 7.65 -10.36 4.61
C LYS A 39 7.22 -8.98 5.13
N ARG A 40 7.93 -8.43 6.11
CA ARG A 40 7.65 -7.11 6.71
C ARG A 40 7.48 -5.97 5.69
N SER A 41 8.21 -6.02 4.57
CA SER A 41 8.07 -5.02 3.50
C SER A 41 6.67 -4.93 2.88
N ILE A 42 5.84 -5.96 3.01
CA ILE A 42 4.43 -5.92 2.58
C ILE A 42 3.63 -5.08 3.58
N GLU A 43 3.81 -5.30 4.88
CA GLU A 43 3.16 -4.51 5.94
C GLU A 43 3.58 -3.05 5.83
N ASP A 44 4.89 -2.77 5.71
CA ASP A 44 5.42 -1.41 5.58
C ASP A 44 4.85 -0.62 4.37
N HIS A 45 4.43 -1.32 3.30
CA HIS A 45 3.84 -0.68 2.11
C HIS A 45 2.40 -0.22 2.32
N PHE A 46 1.64 -0.95 3.15
CA PHE A 46 0.25 -0.64 3.46
C PHE A 46 0.08 0.05 4.81
N ASP A 47 1.16 0.18 5.59
CA ASP A 47 1.20 1.07 6.74
C ASP A 47 0.93 2.52 6.30
N ASN A 48 0.21 3.26 7.16
CA ASN A 48 -0.37 4.58 6.90
C ASN A 48 0.47 5.51 6.01
N PRO A 49 -0.17 6.41 5.23
CA PRO A 49 0.55 7.41 4.45
C PRO A 49 1.57 8.12 5.34
N SER A 50 2.81 8.21 4.85
CA SER A 50 3.93 8.68 5.66
C SER A 50 3.53 9.99 6.36
N ALA A 51 3.88 10.13 7.64
CA ALA A 51 3.53 11.34 8.40
C ALA A 51 4.00 12.61 7.67
N GLU A 52 5.10 12.52 6.93
CA GLU A 52 5.61 13.55 6.04
C GLU A 52 4.65 13.87 4.87
N LEU A 53 4.12 12.86 4.18
CA LEU A 53 3.12 13.05 3.12
C LEU A 53 1.84 13.70 3.66
N VAL A 54 1.35 13.26 4.82
CA VAL A 54 0.17 13.84 5.48
C VAL A 54 0.41 15.31 5.82
N ASN A 55 1.57 15.62 6.40
CA ASN A 55 1.95 16.99 6.73
C ASN A 55 2.09 17.86 5.49
N ASN A 56 2.66 17.33 4.41
CA ASN A 56 2.78 18.04 3.12
C ASN A 56 1.42 18.31 2.48
N LEU A 57 0.48 17.36 2.54
CA LEU A 57 -0.89 17.53 2.04
C LEU A 57 -1.67 18.56 2.86
N ARG A 58 -1.54 18.54 4.19
CA ARG A 58 -2.10 19.56 5.10
C ARG A 58 -1.50 20.94 4.83
N ALA A 59 -0.18 21.05 4.73
CA ALA A 59 0.51 22.30 4.39
C ALA A 59 0.08 22.84 3.02
N GLY A 60 -0.15 21.94 2.06
CA GLY A 60 -0.66 22.26 0.72
C GLY A 60 -2.16 22.51 0.62
N LYS A 61 -2.92 22.44 1.73
CA LYS A 61 -4.40 22.52 1.78
C LYS A 61 -5.12 21.49 0.87
N LYS A 62 -4.51 20.32 0.67
CA LYS A 62 -5.05 19.20 -0.14
C LYS A 62 -5.59 18.07 0.75
N GLU A 63 -6.25 18.44 1.84
CA GLU A 63 -6.76 17.48 2.84
C GLU A 63 -7.79 16.50 2.27
N HIS A 64 -8.46 16.85 1.16
CA HIS A 64 -9.38 15.97 0.44
C HIS A 64 -8.71 14.76 -0.23
N MET A 65 -7.37 14.69 -0.24
CA MET A 65 -6.58 13.59 -0.79
C MET A 65 -5.97 12.68 0.29
N LEU A 66 -6.33 12.91 1.55
CA LEU A 66 -6.04 12.01 2.68
C LEU A 66 -7.11 10.92 2.74
#